data_AF-L8DD48-F1
#
_entry.id   AF-L8DD48-F1
#
_cell.length_a   1.000
_cell.length_b   1.000
_cell.length_c   1.000
_cell.angle_alpha   90.00
_cell.angle_beta   90.00
_cell.angle_gamma   90.00
#
_symmetry.space_group_name_H-M   'P 1'
#
loop_
_entity.id
_entity.type
_entity.pdbx_description
1 polymer ?
#
loop_
_entity_poly.entity_id
_entity_poly.type
_entity_poly.pdbx_seq_one_letter_code
_entity_poly.pdbx_strand_id
1 'polypeptide(L)'
;MTMPFTAANHYDFSGDDLTGTVDAHRSAGVWAAQLVLSGETLESTDVTRSDLGFEVRTVVKNLSDGNRTHLLVVLPRVNLDATDGQPATFTSYAVLYTVHGGSSEQHGAAESYDVRLLNGTASLVR
;
A
#
# COMPACT_ATOMS: atom_id res chain seq x y z
N MET A 1 20.77 26.72 5.08
CA MET A 1 19.82 26.55 3.96
C MET A 1 18.74 25.62 4.48
N THR A 2 17.60 26.16 4.91
CA THR A 2 16.50 25.37 5.49
C THR A 2 15.84 24.60 4.36
N MET A 3 15.71 23.27 4.47
CA MET A 3 15.00 22.50 3.44
C MET A 3 13.52 22.88 3.51
N PRO A 4 12.95 23.52 2.47
CA PRO A 4 11.55 23.95 2.50
C PRO A 4 10.59 22.76 2.53
N PHE A 5 11.06 21.56 2.20
CA PHE A 5 10.23 20.37 2.14
C PHE A 5 10.82 19.23 2.96
N THR A 6 9.93 18.47 3.59
CA THR A 6 10.24 17.22 4.29
C THR A 6 9.34 16.12 3.77
N ALA A 7 9.90 14.92 3.53
CA ALA A 7 9.13 13.77 3.10
C ALA A 7 8.12 13.37 4.19
N ALA A 8 6.86 13.15 3.80
CA ALA A 8 5.84 12.63 4.70
C ALA A 8 6.29 11.26 5.25
N ASN A 9 6.00 11.02 6.53
CA ASN A 9 6.40 9.82 7.25
C ASN A 9 5.21 9.01 7.76
N HIS A 10 3.99 9.46 7.49
CA HIS A 10 2.75 8.81 7.87
C HIS A 10 1.72 8.99 6.75
N TYR A 11 0.99 7.94 6.44
CA TYR A 11 -0.02 7.88 5.40
C TYR A 11 -1.26 7.18 5.95
N ASP A 12 -2.40 7.84 5.88
CA ASP A 12 -3.72 7.24 6.09
C ASP A 12 -4.45 7.21 4.75
N PHE A 13 -5.08 6.08 4.41
CA PHE A 13 -5.85 5.97 3.18
C PHE A 13 -7.03 5.02 3.30
N SER A 14 -8.00 5.23 2.40
CA SER A 14 -9.16 4.37 2.27
C SER A 14 -9.72 4.41 0.85
N GLY A 15 -10.44 3.36 0.48
CA GLY A 15 -11.18 3.27 -0.76
C GLY A 15 -11.82 1.90 -0.90
N ASP A 16 -13.03 1.88 -1.46
CA ASP A 16 -13.89 0.69 -1.51
C ASP A 16 -14.07 0.08 -0.09
N ASP A 17 -13.58 -1.13 0.13
CA ASP A 17 -13.58 -1.85 1.41
C ASP A 17 -12.16 -2.03 1.99
N LEU A 18 -11.19 -1.27 1.48
CA LEU A 18 -9.80 -1.26 1.95
C LEU A 18 -9.52 0.02 2.73
N THR A 19 -8.97 -0.13 3.93
CA THR A 19 -8.35 0.96 4.68
C THR A 19 -6.92 0.58 5.06
N GLY A 20 -6.08 1.57 5.32
CA GLY A 20 -4.74 1.28 5.80
C GLY A 20 -3.96 2.49 6.27
N THR A 21 -2.90 2.17 7.02
CA THR A 21 -1.90 3.12 7.48
C THR A 21 -0.52 2.66 7.03
N VAL A 22 0.37 3.60 6.71
CA VAL A 22 1.79 3.35 6.43
C VAL A 22 2.64 4.37 7.16
N ASP A 23 3.53 3.87 8.00
CA ASP A 23 4.33 4.66 8.94
C ASP A 23 5.83 4.38 8.77
N ALA A 24 6.62 5.45 8.76
CA ALA A 24 8.07 5.32 8.89
C ALA A 24 8.43 5.15 10.37
N HIS A 25 9.04 4.01 10.71
CA HIS A 25 9.60 3.80 12.03
C HIS A 25 10.80 4.73 12.24
N ARG A 26 10.65 5.64 13.20
CA ARG A 26 11.57 6.77 13.46
C ARG A 26 13.02 6.38 13.73
N SER A 27 13.27 5.17 14.22
CA SER A 27 14.58 4.72 14.69
C SER A 27 15.39 3.90 13.69
N ALA A 28 14.77 3.38 12.62
CA ALA A 28 15.44 2.44 11.72
C ALA A 28 15.21 2.68 10.22
N GLY A 29 14.39 3.67 9.83
CA GLY A 29 14.04 3.89 8.42
C GLY A 29 13.22 2.74 7.79
N VAL A 30 12.77 1.80 8.63
CA VAL A 30 11.86 0.71 8.29
C VAL A 30 10.46 1.28 8.18
N TRP A 31 9.71 0.82 7.19
CA TRP A 31 8.31 1.21 7.03
C TRP A 31 7.42 0.07 7.51
N ALA A 32 6.40 0.41 8.28
CA ALA A 32 5.37 -0.52 8.73
C ALA A 32 4.06 -0.14 8.06
N ALA A 33 3.24 -1.14 7.73
CA ALA A 33 1.90 -0.92 7.24
C ALA A 33 0.91 -1.70 8.10
N GLN A 34 -0.30 -1.19 8.20
CA GLN A 34 -1.45 -1.93 8.69
C GLN A 34 -2.55 -1.79 7.65
N LEU A 35 -3.05 -2.92 7.13
CA LEU A 35 -4.13 -2.94 6.15
C LEU A 35 -5.34 -3.64 6.74
N VAL A 36 -6.52 -3.12 6.44
CA VAL A 36 -7.80 -3.74 6.75
C VAL A 36 -8.59 -3.88 5.46
N LEU A 37 -8.89 -5.11 5.06
CA LEU A 37 -9.66 -5.41 3.87
C LEU A 37 -10.97 -6.09 4.26
N SER A 38 -12.11 -5.53 3.83
CA SER A 38 -13.44 -6.05 4.15
C SER A 38 -13.68 -6.22 5.68
N GLY A 39 -13.00 -5.43 6.50
CA GLY A 39 -13.05 -5.51 7.97
C GLY A 39 -12.03 -6.45 8.63
N GLU A 40 -11.25 -7.22 7.85
CA GLU A 40 -10.21 -8.11 8.37
C GLU A 40 -8.84 -7.43 8.34
N THR A 41 -8.12 -7.47 9.47
CA THR A 41 -6.75 -6.94 9.55
C THR A 41 -5.76 -7.95 8.93
N LEU A 42 -4.90 -7.48 8.04
CA LEU A 42 -3.92 -8.31 7.34
C LEU A 42 -2.60 -8.32 8.13
N GLU A 43 -2.12 -9.52 8.51
CA GLU A 43 -1.02 -9.68 9.47
C GLU A 43 0.40 -9.57 8.89
N SER A 44 0.55 -9.58 7.56
CA SER A 44 1.88 -9.59 6.93
C SER A 44 1.93 -8.62 5.75
N THR A 45 2.37 -7.41 6.01
CA THR A 45 2.50 -6.36 5.00
C THR A 45 3.97 -5.99 4.84
N ASP A 46 4.54 -6.29 3.68
CA ASP A 46 5.88 -5.85 3.33
C ASP A 46 5.80 -4.49 2.64
N VAL A 47 6.66 -3.55 3.05
CA VAL A 47 6.69 -2.19 2.50
C VAL A 47 8.01 -1.96 1.79
N THR A 48 7.95 -1.86 0.47
CA THR A 48 9.12 -1.62 -0.38
C THR A 48 9.01 -0.26 -1.06
N ARG A 49 10.15 0.40 -1.26
CA ARG A 49 10.22 1.62 -2.09
C ARG A 49 10.46 1.26 -3.55
N SER A 50 9.68 1.81 -4.46
CA SER A 50 9.85 1.68 -5.91
C SER A 50 9.79 3.03 -6.60
N ASP A 51 9.96 3.05 -7.92
CA ASP A 51 9.82 4.27 -8.74
C ASP A 51 8.40 4.84 -8.71
N LEU A 52 7.40 4.02 -8.38
CA LEU A 52 6.00 4.45 -8.18
C LEU A 52 5.74 5.05 -6.80
N GLY A 53 6.65 4.83 -5.85
CA GLY A 53 6.59 5.36 -4.50
C GLY A 53 6.80 4.29 -3.44
N PHE A 54 5.75 3.98 -2.68
CA PHE A 54 5.73 2.87 -1.71
C PHE A 54 4.80 1.77 -2.22
N GLU A 55 5.28 0.53 -2.18
CA GLU A 55 4.52 -0.66 -2.48
C GLU A 55 4.31 -1.44 -1.19
N VAL A 56 3.06 -1.61 -0.78
CA VAL A 56 2.67 -2.45 0.35
C VAL A 56 2.10 -3.75 -0.20
N ARG A 57 2.73 -4.88 0.11
CA ARG A 57 2.34 -6.19 -0.41
C ARG A 57 1.91 -7.09 0.72
N THR A 58 0.81 -7.81 0.54
CA THR A 58 0.32 -8.79 1.50
C THR A 58 -0.41 -9.95 0.82
N VAL A 59 -0.50 -11.08 1.52
CA VAL A 59 -1.30 -12.24 1.11
C VAL A 59 -2.63 -12.15 1.81
N VAL A 60 -3.71 -11.99 1.04
CA VAL A 60 -5.08 -11.89 1.57
C VAL A 60 -5.65 -13.28 1.86
N LYS A 61 -5.42 -14.24 0.95
CA LYS A 61 -5.98 -15.58 1.08
C LYS A 61 -5.09 -16.62 0.44
N ASN A 62 -4.86 -17.71 1.17
CA ASN A 62 -4.34 -18.96 0.61
C ASN A 62 -5.53 -19.87 0.29
N LEU A 63 -5.65 -20.29 -0.97
CA LEU A 63 -6.68 -21.22 -1.42
C LEU A 63 -6.12 -22.65 -1.35
N SER A 64 -7.00 -23.63 -1.09
CA SER A 64 -6.62 -25.03 -0.89
C SER A 64 -6.06 -25.72 -2.13
N ASP A 65 -6.25 -25.13 -3.31
CA ASP A 65 -5.74 -25.58 -4.60
C ASP A 65 -4.33 -25.04 -4.91
N GLY A 66 -3.70 -24.35 -3.95
CA GLY A 66 -2.38 -23.73 -4.12
C GLY A 66 -2.41 -22.32 -4.72
N ASN A 67 -3.59 -21.82 -5.09
CA ASN A 67 -3.75 -20.44 -5.54
C ASN A 67 -3.63 -19.47 -4.37
N ARG A 68 -3.12 -18.27 -4.62
CA ARG A 68 -2.97 -17.23 -3.61
C ARG A 68 -3.51 -15.92 -4.12
N THR A 69 -4.34 -15.27 -3.32
CA THR A 69 -4.79 -13.91 -3.58
C THR A 69 -3.89 -12.95 -2.83
N HIS A 70 -3.29 -12.04 -3.58
CA HIS A 70 -2.40 -10.99 -3.10
C HIS A 70 -3.08 -9.64 -3.20
N LEU A 71 -2.68 -8.74 -2.31
CA LEU A 71 -3.00 -7.32 -2.36
C LEU A 71 -1.69 -6.54 -2.50
N LEU A 72 -1.65 -5.66 -3.51
CA LEU A 72 -0.61 -4.66 -3.70
C LEU A 72 -1.26 -3.28 -3.56
N VAL A 73 -0.83 -2.49 -2.58
CA VAL A 73 -1.19 -1.08 -2.46
C VAL A 73 0.00 -0.25 -2.93
N VAL A 74 -0.25 0.73 -3.80
CA VAL A 74 0.77 1.68 -4.24
C VAL A 74 0.42 3.05 -3.67
N LEU A 75 1.37 3.68 -2.99
CA LEU A 75 1.24 5.03 -2.42
C LEU A 75 2.29 5.97 -3.03
N PRO A 76 1.91 7.20 -3.41
CA PRO A 76 2.86 8.17 -3.96
C PRO A 76 3.84 8.67 -2.88
N ARG A 77 5.01 9.13 -3.30
CA ARG A 77 5.91 9.89 -2.41
C ARG A 77 5.38 11.30 -2.27
N VAL A 78 5.11 11.71 -1.03
CA VAL A 78 4.62 13.05 -0.75
C VAL A 78 5.68 13.84 0.02
N ASN A 79 5.99 15.05 -0.47
CA ASN A 79 6.83 16.02 0.23
C ASN A 79 5.93 17.14 0.75
N LEU A 80 6.04 17.46 2.03
CA LEU A 80 5.25 18.49 2.70
C LEU A 80 6.10 19.72 2.97
N ASP A 81 5.49 20.89 2.98
CA ASP A 81 6.15 22.12 3.38
C ASP A 81 6.55 22.04 4.86
N ALA A 82 7.84 22.24 5.13
CA ALA A 82 8.40 22.14 6.47
C ALA A 82 8.00 23.33 7.37
N THR A 83 7.48 24.42 6.77
CA THR A 83 7.12 25.64 7.48
C THR A 83 5.73 25.59 8.10
N ASP A 84 4.76 24.97 7.41
CA ASP A 84 3.39 24.83 7.90
C ASP A 84 3.04 23.41 8.38
N GLY A 85 3.82 22.40 7.95
CA GLY A 85 3.64 20.99 8.28
C GLY A 85 2.25 20.45 7.92
N GLN A 86 1.54 21.10 7.00
CA GLN A 86 0.16 20.74 6.71
C GLN A 86 0.10 19.37 6.01
N PRO A 87 -0.84 18.49 6.39
CA PRO A 87 -1.06 17.26 5.65
C PRO A 87 -1.46 17.53 4.20
N ALA A 88 -1.02 16.68 3.28
CA ALA A 88 -1.39 16.75 1.88
C ALA A 88 -2.26 15.56 1.48
N THR A 89 -3.34 15.83 0.74
CA THR A 89 -4.21 14.80 0.18
C THR A 89 -3.56 14.16 -1.04
N PHE A 90 -3.78 12.86 -1.24
CA PHE A 90 -3.33 12.15 -2.42
C PHE A 90 -4.38 11.15 -2.93
N THR A 91 -4.25 10.79 -4.21
CA THR A 91 -4.93 9.65 -4.81
C THR A 91 -3.92 8.53 -5.04
N SER A 92 -4.34 7.29 -4.87
CA SER A 92 -3.51 6.13 -5.13
C SER A 92 -4.36 4.94 -5.54
N TYR A 93 -3.78 3.75 -5.64
CA TYR A 93 -4.54 2.57 -6.03
C TYR A 93 -4.07 1.32 -5.31
N ALA A 94 -4.95 0.33 -5.27
CA ALA A 94 -4.63 -1.02 -4.89
C ALA A 94 -4.99 -1.99 -6.01
N VAL A 95 -4.30 -3.12 -6.06
CA VAL A 95 -4.58 -4.21 -6.98
C VAL A 95 -4.69 -5.49 -6.16
N LEU A 96 -5.86 -6.11 -6.21
CA LEU A 96 -6.07 -7.46 -5.75
C LEU A 96 -5.85 -8.40 -6.95
N TYR A 97 -4.97 -9.37 -6.81
CA TYR A 97 -4.66 -10.30 -7.90
C TYR A 97 -4.46 -11.72 -7.41
N THR A 98 -4.92 -12.69 -8.18
CA THR A 98 -4.75 -14.11 -7.88
C THR A 98 -3.60 -14.68 -8.70
N VAL A 99 -2.65 -15.30 -8.00
CA VAL A 99 -1.56 -16.07 -8.60
C VAL A 99 -1.92 -17.54 -8.50
N HIS A 100 -1.87 -18.24 -9.63
CA HIS A 100 -2.21 -19.65 -9.69
C HIS A 100 -0.98 -20.53 -9.42
N GLY A 101 -1.15 -21.54 -8.56
CA GLY A 101 -0.08 -22.48 -8.19
C GLY A 101 0.09 -23.67 -9.16
N GLY A 102 -0.67 -23.70 -10.25
CA GLY A 102 -0.76 -24.82 -11.21
C GLY A 102 0.01 -24.60 -12.51
N SER A 103 -0.20 -25.52 -13.47
CA SER A 103 0.38 -25.44 -14.83
C SER A 103 0.05 -24.10 -15.50
N SER A 104 1.06 -23.48 -16.13
CA SER A 104 0.90 -22.28 -16.95
C SER A 104 0.22 -22.55 -18.30
N GLU A 105 -0.10 -23.81 -18.60
CA GLU A 105 -0.80 -24.21 -19.82
C GLU A 105 -2.31 -24.26 -19.57
N GLN A 106 -2.96 -23.09 -19.62
CA GLN A 106 -4.41 -22.95 -19.55
C GLN A 106 -4.92 -22.14 -20.74
N HIS A 107 -6.07 -22.52 -21.30
CA HIS A 107 -6.70 -21.73 -22.37
C HIS A 107 -7.46 -20.55 -21.77
N GLY A 108 -6.95 -19.33 -21.96
CA GLY A 108 -7.57 -18.08 -21.49
C GLY A 108 -6.62 -17.22 -20.65
N ALA A 109 -7.15 -16.17 -20.03
CA ALA A 109 -6.41 -15.38 -19.04
C ALA A 109 -6.28 -16.21 -17.76
N ALA A 110 -5.04 -16.48 -17.33
CA ALA A 110 -4.78 -17.18 -16.09
C ALA A 110 -4.92 -16.24 -14.90
N GLU A 111 -4.53 -14.98 -15.03
CA GLU A 111 -4.56 -13.99 -13.97
C GLU A 111 -5.84 -13.15 -13.98
N SER A 112 -6.31 -12.79 -12.79
CA SER A 112 -7.36 -11.80 -12.58
C SER A 112 -6.83 -10.63 -11.76
N TYR A 113 -7.30 -9.42 -12.09
CA TYR A 113 -6.90 -8.18 -11.44
C TYR A 113 -8.16 -7.37 -11.11
N ASP A 114 -8.30 -6.99 -9.84
CA ASP A 114 -9.29 -6.05 -9.35
C ASP A 114 -8.55 -4.79 -8.87
N VAL A 115 -8.73 -3.68 -9.60
CA VAL A 115 -8.04 -2.41 -9.34
C VAL A 115 -8.98 -1.47 -8.61
N ARG A 116 -8.52 -0.96 -7.48
CA ARG A 116 -9.29 -0.14 -6.55
C ARG A 116 -8.67 1.22 -6.41
N LEU A 117 -9.50 2.26 -6.48
CA LEU A 117 -9.05 3.63 -6.28
C LEU A 117 -9.01 3.93 -4.78
N LEU A 118 -7.89 4.50 -4.34
CA LEU A 118 -7.70 4.91 -2.95
C LEU A 118 -7.53 6.43 -2.87
N ASN A 119 -8.00 6.99 -1.77
CA ASN A 119 -7.76 8.38 -1.42
C ASN A 119 -7.21 8.44 0.00
N GLY A 120 -6.31 9.38 0.25
CA GLY A 120 -5.64 9.44 1.54
C GLY A 120 -5.02 10.79 1.85
N THR A 121 -4.41 10.84 3.02
CA THR A 121 -3.67 11.98 3.53
C THR A 121 -2.29 11.54 3.95
N ALA A 122 -1.27 12.26 3.52
CA ALA A 122 0.11 12.08 3.93
C ALA A 122 0.50 13.23 4.87
N SER A 123 1.11 12.90 6.00
CA SER A 123 1.43 13.88 7.05
C SER A 123 2.83 13.65 7.64
N LEU A 124 3.23 14.60 8.50
CA LEU A 124 4.43 14.51 9.33
C LEU A 124 4.01 14.27 10.77
N VAL A 125 4.27 13.07 11.29
CA VAL A 125 4.05 12.73 12.70
C VAL A 125 5.38 12.86 13.44
N ARG A 126 5.40 13.75 14.45
CA ARG A 126 6.58 14.15 15.24
C ARG A 126 6.88 13.27 16.42
#